data_AF-A0A4Y8I4L0-F1
#
_entry.id   AF-A0A4Y8I4L0-F1
#
_cell.length_a   1.000
_cell.length_b   1.000
_cell.length_c   1.000
_cell.angle_alpha   90.00
_cell.angle_beta   90.00
_cell.angle_gamma   90.00
#
_symmetry.space_group_name_H-M   'P 1'
#
loop_
_entity.id
_entity.type
_entity.pdbx_description
1 polymer ?
#
loop_
_entity_poly.entity_id
_entity_poly.type
_entity_poly.pdbx_seq_one_letter_code
_entity_poly.pdbx_strand_id
1 'polypeptide(L)'
;MRNQYLGPGWRLFFGSDFVVPTGDSFDNDPFSDLADSKEHKHFAPGNGTKLADISFEAWHRSEFPFIMGATVRQGIYSSTSDVGYNPGLSTKITIHAIRQRGIFNNAFPYLKLTTRFERKDEWNNIHPPNSGGTFIDGMLGFNLEINEKVSGIINFDFPIWKSATGEQLDSFRFVFSLRRIIN
;
A
#
# COMPACT_ATOMS: atom_id res chain seq x y z
N MET A 1 -1.01 14.19 -33.35
CA MET A 1 -2.36 13.85 -32.88
C MET A 1 -2.46 14.21 -31.40
N ARG A 2 -3.40 15.09 -31.02
CA ARG A 2 -3.59 15.61 -29.65
C ARG A 2 -4.67 14.76 -28.97
N ASN A 3 -4.33 13.94 -27.99
CA ASN A 3 -5.32 13.18 -27.22
C ASN A 3 -5.91 14.10 -26.14
N GLN A 4 -7.00 14.81 -26.46
CA GLN A 4 -7.68 15.81 -25.62
C GLN A 4 -9.01 15.32 -25.04
N TYR A 5 -9.21 14.01 -24.85
CA TYR A 5 -10.42 13.52 -24.16
C TYR A 5 -10.29 13.72 -22.64
N LEU A 6 -10.44 14.98 -22.21
CA LEU A 6 -10.61 15.41 -20.81
C LEU A 6 -12.10 15.59 -20.45
N GLY A 7 -12.99 14.80 -21.04
CA GLY A 7 -14.43 14.75 -20.71
C GLY A 7 -14.75 13.77 -19.57
N PRO A 8 -16.01 13.71 -19.13
CA PRO A 8 -16.54 12.62 -18.31
C PRO A 8 -16.24 11.25 -18.93
N GLY A 9 -16.06 10.22 -18.09
CA GLY A 9 -15.83 8.86 -18.55
C GLY A 9 -15.03 8.00 -17.58
N TRP A 10 -14.79 6.77 -18.02
CA TRP A 10 -14.03 5.76 -17.29
C TRP A 10 -12.58 5.70 -17.76
N ARG A 11 -11.67 5.48 -16.82
CA ARG A 11 -10.28 5.15 -17.07
C ARG A 11 -9.95 3.89 -16.29
N LEU A 12 -9.45 2.89 -16.99
CA LEU A 12 -9.09 1.59 -16.43
C LEU A 12 -7.59 1.42 -16.57
N PHE A 13 -6.94 0.96 -15.51
CA PHE A 13 -5.53 0.64 -15.49
C PHE A 13 -5.36 -0.79 -14.99
N PHE A 14 -4.41 -1.49 -15.59
CA PHE A 14 -3.96 -2.80 -15.16
C PHE A 14 -2.45 -2.73 -14.99
N GLY A 15 -1.95 -3.20 -13.85
CA GLY A 15 -0.54 -3.20 -13.52
C GLY A 15 -0.11 -4.55 -12.96
N SER A 16 1.17 -4.85 -13.13
CA SER A 16 1.80 -6.01 -12.51
C SER A 16 3.24 -5.67 -12.15
N ASP A 17 3.62 -5.90 -10.91
CA ASP A 17 4.98 -5.76 -10.41
C ASP A 17 5.51 -7.13 -10.00
N PHE A 18 6.78 -7.40 -10.30
CA PHE A 18 7.46 -8.62 -9.88
C PHE A 18 8.68 -8.25 -9.05
N VAL A 19 8.75 -8.77 -7.83
CA VAL A 19 9.90 -8.61 -6.94
C VAL A 19 10.63 -9.94 -6.88
N VAL A 20 11.91 -9.89 -7.25
CA VAL A 20 12.83 -11.02 -7.13
C VAL A 20 13.87 -10.64 -6.08
N PRO A 21 14.03 -11.43 -5.00
CA PRO A 21 15.05 -11.17 -4.00
C PRO A 21 16.44 -11.35 -4.63
N THR A 22 17.35 -10.42 -4.34
CA THR A 22 18.73 -10.40 -4.87
C THR A 22 19.79 -10.57 -3.80
N GLY A 23 19.39 -10.71 -2.55
CA GLY A 23 20.26 -10.95 -1.40
C GLY A 23 19.53 -11.71 -0.31
N ASP A 24 20.28 -12.00 0.75
CA ASP A 24 19.81 -12.79 1.89
C ASP A 24 18.66 -12.10 2.63
N SER A 25 17.82 -12.90 3.30
CA SER A 25 16.69 -12.37 4.05
C SER A 25 17.08 -12.05 5.50
N PHE A 26 16.42 -12.65 6.48
CA PHE A 26 16.80 -12.55 7.89
C PHE A 26 17.99 -13.45 8.16
N ASP A 27 18.85 -13.06 9.11
CA ASP A 27 20.00 -13.88 9.50
C ASP A 27 19.57 -15.19 10.21
N ASN A 28 18.43 -15.17 10.93
CA ASN A 28 17.92 -16.33 11.68
C ASN A 28 16.38 -16.37 11.74
N ASP A 29 15.83 -17.57 11.95
CA ASP A 29 14.42 -17.80 12.30
C ASP A 29 14.13 -17.25 13.72
N PRO A 30 13.21 -16.28 13.88
CA PRO A 30 12.89 -15.65 15.16
C PRO A 30 12.16 -16.60 16.13
N PHE A 31 11.70 -17.76 15.67
CA PHE A 31 11.05 -18.79 16.48
C PHE A 31 11.95 -20.00 16.77
N SER A 32 13.21 -19.98 16.31
CA SER A 32 14.18 -21.04 16.58
C SER A 32 14.88 -20.88 17.94
N ASP A 33 15.43 -21.97 18.47
CA ASP A 33 16.25 -21.95 19.71
C ASP A 33 17.51 -21.07 19.60
N LEU A 34 17.91 -20.70 18.37
CA LEU A 34 19.06 -19.84 18.07
C LEU A 34 18.67 -18.34 17.99
N ALA A 35 17.37 -18.01 18.13
CA ALA A 35 16.87 -16.64 18.03
C ALA A 35 17.49 -15.69 19.07
N ASP A 36 17.83 -16.21 20.26
CA ASP A 36 18.45 -15.47 21.37
C ASP A 36 20.00 -15.41 21.31
N SER A 37 20.61 -15.73 20.15
CA SER A 37 22.06 -15.66 19.99
C SER A 37 22.57 -14.19 19.97
N LYS A 38 23.78 -13.97 20.49
CA LYS A 38 24.33 -12.65 20.86
C LYS A 38 24.54 -11.64 19.71
N GLU A 39 24.48 -12.07 18.45
CA GLU A 39 24.65 -11.20 17.28
C GLU A 39 23.31 -10.94 16.59
N HIS A 40 22.56 -10.02 17.17
CA HIS A 40 21.29 -9.58 16.63
C HIS A 40 21.46 -8.58 15.47
N LYS A 41 21.57 -9.07 14.24
CA LYS A 41 21.30 -8.24 13.05
C LYS A 41 19.84 -8.43 12.66
N HIS A 42 18.95 -7.67 13.29
CA HIS A 42 17.50 -7.82 13.15
C HIS A 42 16.90 -7.23 11.86
N PHE A 43 17.70 -6.72 10.93
CA PHE A 43 17.19 -5.94 9.81
C PHE A 43 17.67 -6.47 8.47
N ALA A 44 16.83 -7.32 7.88
CA ALA A 44 16.86 -7.60 6.46
C ALA A 44 16.20 -6.45 5.69
N PRO A 45 16.79 -5.92 4.61
CA PRO A 45 16.14 -4.93 3.75
C PRO A 45 14.95 -5.52 2.96
N GLY A 46 14.84 -6.84 2.88
CA GLY A 46 13.73 -7.55 2.24
C GLY A 46 13.49 -8.92 2.88
N ASN A 47 12.31 -9.49 2.64
CA ASN A 47 11.89 -10.75 3.27
C ASN A 47 12.36 -12.02 2.53
N GLY A 48 13.24 -11.90 1.52
CA GLY A 48 13.78 -13.05 0.78
C GLY A 48 12.79 -13.79 -0.12
N THR A 49 11.59 -13.25 -0.34
CA THR A 49 10.53 -13.96 -1.07
C THR A 49 10.26 -13.35 -2.44
N LYS A 50 9.89 -14.19 -3.40
CA LYS A 50 9.41 -13.76 -4.72
C LYS A 50 7.96 -13.34 -4.61
N LEU A 51 7.67 -12.10 -5.01
CA LEU A 51 6.32 -11.52 -5.02
C LEU A 51 5.91 -11.18 -6.45
N ALA A 52 4.74 -11.65 -6.85
CA ALA A 52 4.00 -11.10 -7.98
C ALA A 52 2.84 -10.27 -7.42
N ASP A 53 2.81 -8.99 -7.76
CA ASP A 53 1.76 -8.08 -7.34
C ASP A 53 0.94 -7.68 -8.57
N ILE A 54 -0.36 -7.90 -8.51
CA ILE A 54 -1.29 -7.60 -9.61
C ILE A 54 -2.23 -6.49 -9.14
N SER A 55 -2.37 -5.45 -9.95
CA SER A 55 -3.21 -4.29 -9.64
C SER A 55 -4.21 -3.99 -10.75
N PHE A 56 -5.41 -3.61 -10.34
CA PHE A 56 -6.46 -3.08 -11.21
C PHE A 56 -6.98 -1.78 -10.61
N GLU A 57 -7.08 -0.74 -11.43
CA GLU A 57 -7.65 0.54 -11.04
C GLU A 57 -8.76 0.94 -12.00
N ALA A 58 -9.88 1.41 -11.45
CA ALA A 58 -10.98 1.99 -12.21
C ALA A 58 -11.29 3.38 -11.66
N TRP A 59 -11.26 4.38 -12.54
CA TRP A 59 -11.52 5.77 -12.21
C TRP A 59 -12.67 6.30 -13.06
N HIS A 60 -13.65 6.94 -12.42
CA HIS A 60 -14.78 7.54 -13.08
C HIS A 60 -14.84 9.04 -12.80
N ARG A 61 -14.84 9.82 -13.88
CA ARG A 61 -15.08 11.25 -13.85
C ARG A 61 -16.47 11.53 -14.39
N SER A 62 -17.29 12.23 -13.63
CA SER A 62 -18.60 12.72 -14.08
C SER A 62 -18.75 14.21 -13.78
N GLU A 63 -19.97 14.74 -13.89
CA GLU A 63 -20.32 16.09 -13.44
C GLU A 63 -20.33 16.21 -11.90
N PHE A 64 -20.30 15.08 -11.17
CA PHE A 64 -20.21 15.07 -9.71
C PHE A 64 -18.91 15.77 -9.25
N PRO A 65 -18.90 16.57 -8.17
CA PRO A 65 -17.73 17.34 -7.76
C PRO A 65 -16.48 16.52 -7.41
N PHE A 66 -16.57 15.20 -7.32
CA PHE A 66 -15.45 14.30 -7.09
C PHE A 66 -15.24 13.34 -8.25
N ILE A 67 -13.97 13.08 -8.56
CA ILE A 67 -13.55 11.90 -9.31
C ILE A 67 -13.51 10.74 -8.32
N MET A 68 -14.25 9.68 -8.64
CA MET A 68 -14.31 8.47 -7.83
C MET A 68 -13.39 7.43 -8.43
N GLY A 69 -12.72 6.65 -7.59
CA GLY A 69 -11.86 5.56 -8.02
C GLY A 69 -11.96 4.35 -7.12
N ALA A 70 -11.63 3.19 -7.67
CA ALA A 70 -11.45 1.96 -6.93
C ALA A 70 -10.17 1.27 -7.42
N THR A 71 -9.38 0.79 -6.47
CA THR A 71 -8.15 0.04 -6.72
C THR A 71 -8.24 -1.30 -6.02
N VAL A 72 -7.90 -2.38 -6.71
CA VAL A 72 -7.70 -3.70 -6.13
C VAL A 72 -6.27 -4.11 -6.39
N ARG A 73 -5.58 -4.57 -5.35
CA ARG A 73 -4.20 -5.03 -5.41
C ARG A 73 -4.10 -6.39 -4.73
N GLN A 74 -3.44 -7.33 -5.39
CA GLN A 74 -3.26 -8.70 -4.92
C GLN A 74 -1.77 -9.03 -4.91
N GLY A 75 -1.21 -9.24 -3.71
CA GLY A 75 0.13 -9.79 -3.54
C GLY A 75 0.07 -11.32 -3.51
N ILE A 76 0.83 -11.96 -4.40
CA ILE A 76 0.99 -13.41 -4.51
C ILE A 76 2.46 -13.75 -4.29
N TYR A 77 2.75 -14.37 -3.15
CA TYR A 77 4.08 -14.86 -2.84
C TYR A 77 4.26 -16.27 -3.41
N SER A 78 5.40 -16.52 -4.04
CA SER A 78 5.67 -17.76 -4.79
C SER A 78 6.89 -18.53 -4.30
N SER A 79 7.56 -18.04 -3.26
CA SER A 79 8.67 -18.74 -2.61
C SER A 79 8.71 -18.46 -1.12
N THR A 80 9.15 -19.45 -0.36
CA THR A 80 9.64 -19.30 1.01
C THR A 80 11.05 -18.71 0.98
N SER A 81 11.43 -17.94 1.99
CA SER A 81 12.79 -17.43 2.16
C SER A 81 13.77 -18.55 2.57
N ASP A 82 15.06 -18.24 2.54
CA ASP A 82 16.18 -19.06 3.00
C ASP A 82 16.10 -19.47 4.48
N VAL A 83 15.46 -18.67 5.32
CA VAL A 83 15.24 -18.96 6.75
C VAL A 83 13.87 -19.58 7.06
N GLY A 84 13.05 -19.85 6.04
CA GLY A 84 11.75 -20.52 6.21
C GLY A 84 10.54 -19.60 6.34
N TYR A 85 10.69 -18.30 6.11
CA TYR A 85 9.58 -17.34 6.12
C TYR A 85 8.76 -17.42 4.83
N ASN A 86 7.45 -17.57 4.97
CA ASN A 86 6.48 -17.60 3.89
C ASN A 86 5.34 -16.60 4.19
N PRO A 87 5.29 -15.46 3.48
CA PRO A 87 4.27 -14.46 3.72
C PRO A 87 2.87 -14.94 3.31
N GLY A 88 1.88 -14.56 4.11
CA GLY A 88 0.49 -14.78 3.80
C GLY A 88 0.05 -14.01 2.54
N LEU A 89 -0.95 -14.55 1.84
CA LEU A 89 -1.61 -13.84 0.75
C LEU A 89 -2.24 -12.53 1.28
N SER A 90 -2.02 -11.43 0.55
CA SER A 90 -2.52 -10.10 0.91
C SER A 90 -3.34 -9.48 -0.22
N THR A 91 -4.58 -9.11 0.08
CA THR A 91 -5.48 -8.41 -0.83
C THR A 91 -5.81 -7.03 -0.27
N LYS A 92 -5.65 -5.99 -1.08
CA LYS A 92 -5.97 -4.61 -0.72
C LYS A 92 -6.99 -4.03 -1.68
N ILE A 93 -8.07 -3.50 -1.14
CA ILE A 93 -9.11 -2.79 -1.88
C ILE A 93 -9.10 -1.35 -1.38
N THR A 94 -9.06 -0.37 -2.27
CA THR A 94 -9.08 1.06 -1.92
C THR A 94 -10.15 1.78 -2.72
N ILE A 95 -11.01 2.52 -2.05
CA ILE A 95 -11.95 3.45 -2.66
C ILE A 95 -11.37 4.86 -2.52
N HIS A 96 -11.48 5.65 -3.59
CA HIS A 96 -10.86 6.96 -3.74
C HIS A 96 -11.94 8.00 -4.08
N ALA A 97 -11.82 9.20 -3.51
CA ALA A 97 -12.59 10.36 -3.90
C ALA A 97 -11.71 11.60 -3.93
N ILE A 98 -11.49 12.17 -5.12
CA ILE A 98 -10.68 13.38 -5.32
C ILE A 98 -11.57 14.50 -5.81
N ARG A 99 -11.61 15.62 -5.10
CA ARG A 99 -12.42 16.77 -5.54
C ARG A 99 -11.86 17.33 -6.84
N GLN A 100 -12.72 17.59 -7.81
CA GLN A 100 -12.34 18.09 -9.14
C GLN A 100 -11.91 19.56 -9.15
N ARG A 101 -12.33 20.33 -8.14
CA ARG A 101 -11.97 21.74 -7.96
C ARG A 101 -11.27 21.91 -6.63
N GLY A 102 -10.25 22.77 -6.59
CA GLY A 102 -9.58 23.11 -5.35
C GLY A 102 -10.51 23.88 -4.40
N ILE A 103 -10.34 23.73 -3.09
CA ILE A 103 -10.99 24.61 -2.09
C ILE A 103 -10.26 25.95 -2.02
N PHE A 104 -8.93 25.94 -2.17
CA PHE A 104 -8.06 27.13 -2.20
C PHE A 104 -7.37 27.30 -3.55
N ASN A 105 -8.13 27.19 -4.65
CA ASN A 105 -7.72 27.11 -6.07
C ASN A 105 -6.75 25.96 -6.43
N ASN A 106 -5.80 25.65 -5.56
CA ASN A 106 -4.67 24.75 -5.80
C ASN A 106 -4.65 23.56 -4.83
N ALA A 107 -5.58 23.48 -3.89
CA ALA A 107 -5.67 22.40 -2.91
C ALA A 107 -6.92 21.56 -3.15
N PHE A 108 -6.74 20.33 -3.65
CA PHE A 108 -7.79 19.40 -4.04
C PHE A 108 -7.97 18.33 -2.95
N PRO A 109 -9.07 18.37 -2.19
CA PRO A 109 -9.38 17.34 -1.20
C PRO A 109 -9.30 15.94 -1.78
N TYR A 110 -8.71 15.03 -1.01
CA TYR A 110 -8.57 13.63 -1.36
C TYR A 110 -8.93 12.79 -0.14
N LEU A 111 -9.89 11.87 -0.33
CA LEU A 111 -10.29 10.88 0.63
C LEU A 111 -9.98 9.48 0.10
N LYS A 112 -9.56 8.59 0.99
CA LYS A 112 -9.47 7.15 0.72
C LYS A 112 -10.07 6.34 1.84
N LEU A 113 -10.67 5.21 1.46
CA LEU A 113 -11.01 4.13 2.37
C LEU A 113 -10.32 2.87 1.87
N THR A 114 -9.50 2.25 2.70
CA THR A 114 -8.71 1.08 2.35
C THR A 114 -9.15 -0.10 3.20
N THR A 115 -9.49 -1.22 2.56
CA THR A 115 -9.67 -2.50 3.24
C THR A 115 -8.51 -3.43 2.86
N ARG A 116 -7.87 -4.04 3.86
CA ARG A 116 -6.82 -5.04 3.69
C ARG A 116 -7.28 -6.37 4.26
N PHE A 117 -7.06 -7.44 3.51
CA PHE A 117 -7.25 -8.82 3.94
C PHE A 117 -5.90 -9.51 3.86
N GLU A 118 -5.39 -9.93 5.00
CA GLU A 118 -4.06 -10.52 5.14
C GLU A 118 -4.22 -11.90 5.76
N ARG A 119 -3.77 -12.94 5.05
CA ARG A 119 -3.65 -14.28 5.66
C ARG A 119 -2.48 -14.30 6.64
N LYS A 120 -2.51 -15.26 7.56
CA LYS A 120 -1.38 -15.47 8.48
C LYS A 120 -0.12 -15.77 7.68
N ASP A 121 0.98 -15.25 8.19
CA ASP A 121 2.30 -15.65 7.74
C ASP A 121 2.63 -17.03 8.31
N GLU A 122 3.71 -17.61 7.79
CA GLU A 122 4.23 -18.88 8.23
C GLU A 122 5.75 -18.82 8.32
N TRP A 123 6.30 -19.44 9.34
CA TRP A 123 7.74 -19.62 9.50
C TRP A 123 8.00 -21.08 9.82
N ASN A 124 8.58 -21.85 8.89
CA ASN A 124 8.83 -23.28 9.08
C ASN A 124 7.60 -24.08 9.61
N ASN A 125 6.41 -23.84 9.05
CA ASN A 125 5.11 -24.39 9.50
C ASN A 125 4.57 -23.87 10.86
N ILE A 126 5.21 -22.86 11.46
CA ILE A 126 4.73 -22.16 12.65
C ILE A 126 4.02 -20.88 12.20
N HIS A 127 2.78 -20.69 12.64
CA HIS A 127 2.04 -19.45 12.38
C HIS A 127 2.31 -18.43 13.50
N PRO A 128 2.92 -17.27 13.19
CA PRO A 128 3.10 -16.22 14.18
C PRO A 128 1.75 -15.79 14.77
N PRO A 129 1.65 -15.61 16.10
CA PRO A 129 0.39 -15.30 16.76
C PRO A 129 -0.16 -13.92 16.37
N ASN A 130 0.68 -13.04 15.82
CA ASN A 130 0.40 -11.65 15.46
C ASN A 130 0.46 -11.39 13.95
N SER A 131 0.21 -12.41 13.11
CA SER A 131 0.19 -12.25 11.64
C SER A 131 -1.22 -12.43 11.07
N GLY A 132 -1.57 -11.59 10.10
CA GLY A 132 -2.85 -11.66 9.37
C GLY A 132 -4.04 -11.02 10.10
N GLY A 133 -5.09 -10.76 9.33
CA GLY A 133 -6.30 -10.09 9.78
C GLY A 133 -7.03 -9.34 8.68
N THR A 134 -8.08 -8.63 9.06
CA THR A 134 -8.78 -7.68 8.21
C THR A 134 -8.69 -6.28 8.81
N PHE A 135 -8.30 -5.30 8.00
CA PHE A 135 -8.09 -3.92 8.43
C PHE A 135 -8.87 -2.97 7.55
N ILE A 136 -9.44 -1.93 8.15
CA ILE A 136 -10.07 -0.82 7.46
C ILE A 136 -9.39 0.46 7.92
N ASP A 137 -8.75 1.14 6.97
CA ASP A 137 -7.97 2.36 7.18
C ASP A 137 -8.59 3.52 6.39
N GLY A 138 -8.72 4.67 7.02
CA GLY A 138 -9.15 5.91 6.40
C GLY A 138 -7.95 6.78 6.04
N MET A 139 -8.09 7.60 5.00
CA MET A 139 -7.18 8.70 4.74
C MET A 139 -7.96 9.94 4.29
N LEU A 140 -7.51 11.09 4.78
CA LEU A 140 -7.97 12.41 4.37
C LEU A 140 -6.77 13.31 4.09
N GLY A 141 -6.89 14.18 3.10
CA GLY A 141 -5.77 15.01 2.70
C GLY A 141 -6.06 15.90 1.51
N PHE A 142 -4.98 16.43 0.93
CA PHE A 142 -5.01 17.33 -0.19
C PHE A 142 -3.92 16.98 -1.20
N ASN A 143 -4.30 16.96 -2.48
CA ASN A 143 -3.34 17.12 -3.57
C ASN A 143 -3.16 18.62 -3.82
N LEU A 144 -1.91 19.08 -3.87
CA LEU A 144 -1.55 20.47 -4.03
C LEU A 144 -0.95 20.71 -5.42
N GLU A 145 -1.46 21.67 -6.16
CA GLU A 145 -0.90 22.16 -7.42
C GLU A 145 -0.35 23.57 -7.19
N ILE A 146 0.88 23.68 -6.70
CA ILE A 146 1.48 24.97 -6.31
C ILE A 146 1.72 25.83 -7.56
N ASN A 147 2.26 25.22 -8.61
CA ASN A 147 2.40 25.79 -9.95
C ASN A 147 2.58 24.66 -10.99
N GLU A 148 2.73 25.01 -12.27
CA GLU A 148 2.87 24.04 -13.37
C GLU A 148 4.04 23.04 -13.22
N LYS A 149 5.05 23.38 -12.41
CA LYS A 149 6.25 22.56 -12.20
C LYS A 149 6.32 21.93 -10.82
N VAL A 150 5.47 22.36 -9.89
CA VAL A 150 5.54 21.97 -8.48
C VAL A 150 4.17 21.52 -8.01
N SER A 151 4.11 20.25 -7.58
CA SER A 151 2.95 19.67 -6.93
C SER A 151 3.33 19.07 -5.59
N GLY A 152 2.35 18.81 -4.75
CA GLY A 152 2.55 18.18 -3.45
C GLY A 152 1.36 17.39 -2.99
N ILE A 153 1.54 16.67 -1.89
CA ILE A 153 0.48 15.94 -1.19
C ILE A 153 0.64 16.15 0.32
N ILE A 154 -0.51 16.28 1.00
CA ILE A 154 -0.60 16.30 2.46
C ILE A 154 -1.69 15.31 2.84
N ASN A 155 -1.33 14.23 3.53
CA ASN A 155 -2.26 13.17 3.89
C ASN A 155 -2.15 12.82 5.38
N PHE A 156 -3.28 12.45 5.96
CA PHE A 156 -3.37 11.82 7.26
C PHE A 156 -4.10 10.49 7.11
N ASP A 157 -3.39 9.39 7.34
CA ASP A 157 -3.95 8.03 7.38
C ASP A 157 -4.20 7.63 8.85
N PHE A 158 -5.33 6.96 9.10
CA PHE A 158 -5.74 6.52 10.43
C PHE A 158 -6.52 5.21 10.37
N PRO A 159 -6.39 4.34 11.39
CA PRO A 159 -7.18 3.11 11.47
C PRO A 159 -8.63 3.48 11.78
N ILE A 160 -9.56 2.78 11.13
CA ILE A 160 -11.01 2.89 11.42
C ILE A 160 -11.46 1.65 12.18
N TRP A 161 -11.03 0.47 11.72
CA TRP A 161 -11.41 -0.80 12.31
C TRP A 161 -10.39 -1.89 11.99
N LYS A 162 -10.23 -2.85 12.90
CA LYS A 162 -9.44 -4.06 12.67
C LYS A 162 -10.06 -5.29 13.31
N SER A 163 -9.88 -6.43 12.67
CA SER A 163 -9.99 -7.76 13.23
C SER A 163 -8.69 -8.50 12.92
N ALA A 164 -7.74 -8.38 13.85
CA ALA A 164 -6.39 -8.89 13.71
C ALA A 164 -6.23 -10.23 14.45
N THR A 165 -5.34 -11.10 13.95
CA THR A 165 -4.87 -12.22 14.76
C THR A 165 -3.90 -11.70 15.81
N GLY A 166 -4.17 -11.98 17.08
CA GLY A 166 -3.32 -11.55 18.20
C GLY A 166 -3.28 -10.04 18.38
N GLU A 167 -2.31 -9.57 19.15
CA GLU A 167 -2.08 -8.15 19.36
C GLU A 167 -1.23 -7.58 18.22
N GLN A 168 -1.81 -6.67 17.45
CA GLN A 168 -1.14 -5.93 16.39
C GLN A 168 -1.30 -4.43 16.61
N LEU A 169 -0.24 -3.68 16.35
CA LEU A 169 -0.20 -2.24 16.55
C LEU A 169 -1.07 -1.50 15.54
N ASP A 170 -1.69 -0.43 16.00
CA ASP A 170 -2.28 0.58 15.14
C ASP A 170 -1.25 1.64 14.78
N SER A 171 -1.39 2.25 13.61
CA SER A 171 -0.51 3.34 13.19
C SER A 171 -1.31 4.50 12.63
N PHE A 172 -0.93 5.70 13.06
CA PHE A 172 -1.34 6.95 12.41
C PHE A 172 -0.18 7.41 11.55
N ARG A 173 -0.47 7.85 10.33
CA ARG A 173 0.58 8.31 9.42
C ARG A 173 0.26 9.69 8.89
N PHE A 174 1.20 10.60 9.06
CA PHE A 174 1.18 11.88 8.37
C PHE A 174 2.17 11.82 7.20
N VAL A 175 1.71 12.19 6.01
CA VAL A 175 2.53 12.22 4.80
C VAL A 175 2.55 13.63 4.25
N PHE A 176 3.76 14.15 4.06
CA PHE A 176 4.02 15.36 3.30
C PHE A 176 5.00 15.00 2.18
N SER A 177 4.67 15.34 0.94
CA SER A 177 5.58 15.16 -0.18
C SER A 177 5.43 16.30 -1.18
N LEU A 178 6.56 16.67 -1.79
CA LEU A 178 6.66 17.69 -2.83
C LEU A 178 7.38 17.08 -4.03
N ARG A 179 6.85 17.34 -5.21
CA ARG A 179 7.44 16.96 -6.48
C ARG A 179 7.70 18.21 -7.30
N ARG A 180 8.93 18.31 -7.83
CA ARG A 180 9.31 19.32 -8.81
C ARG A 180 9.72 18.65 -10.12
N ILE A 181 9.19 19.13 -11.23
CA ILE A 181 9.63 18.74 -12.56
C ILE A 181 10.85 19.59 -12.92
N ILE A 182 11.96 18.94 -13.25
CA ILE A 182 13.19 19.57 -13.74
C ILE A 182 13.26 19.24 -15.23
N ASN A 183 13.22 20.28 -16.07
CA ASN A 183 13.47 20.18 -17.50
C ASN A 183 14.96 20.39 -17.77
#